data_AF-A0AAW0FA32-F1
#
_entry.id   AF-A0AAW0FA32-F1
#
_cell.length_a   1.000
_cell.length_b   1.000
_cell.length_c   1.000
_cell.angle_alpha   90.00
_cell.angle_beta   90.00
_cell.angle_gamma   90.00
#
_symmetry.space_group_name_H-M   'P 1'
#
loop_
_entity.id
_entity.type
_entity.pdbx_description
1 polymer ?
#
loop_
_entity_poly.entity_id
_entity_poly.type
_entity_poly.pdbx_seq_one_letter_code
_entity_poly.pdbx_strand_id
1 'polypeptide(L)'
;MRCPDGHFRRAIYDLAVYIADYPEQVLCSGIVQGWCAKCDAPHDDLDGPSLRRTRRRTTVLKEELDLGTLWDDYGIVGDVIPFTSDFPRADIHEMISGDLLHQIIKGAFKDHLVTWVGEYLVIEHGEAKAAELLDQIDRRIAAAPSFPGLRRFPQGRGFKQWTGDDSKALMKARFYLGLSFTFV
;
A
#
# COMPACT_ATOMS: atom_id res chain seq x y z
N MET A 1 17.14 -29.78 16.21
CA MET A 1 17.95 -28.89 15.35
C MET A 1 19.33 -28.77 15.99
N ARG A 2 20.41 -28.90 15.21
CA ARG A 2 21.77 -28.65 15.70
C ARG A 2 22.03 -27.14 15.65
N CYS A 3 22.31 -26.54 16.80
CA CYS A 3 22.59 -25.12 16.90
C CYS A 3 24.08 -24.82 16.61
N PRO A 4 24.45 -23.54 16.34
CA PRO A 4 25.86 -23.17 16.08
C PRO A 4 26.82 -23.49 17.22
N ASP A 5 26.32 -23.62 18.45
CA ASP A 5 27.05 -24.04 19.65
C ASP A 5 27.34 -25.57 19.69
N GLY A 6 26.90 -26.32 18.67
CA GLY A 6 27.07 -27.76 18.58
C GLY A 6 26.03 -28.58 19.35
N HIS A 7 25.19 -27.95 20.17
CA HIS A 7 24.15 -28.63 20.94
C HIS A 7 22.87 -28.84 20.12
N PHE A 8 22.15 -29.91 20.43
CA PHE A 8 20.84 -30.18 19.84
C PHE A 8 19.73 -29.60 20.71
N ARG A 9 18.87 -28.80 20.10
CA ARG A 9 17.69 -28.22 20.75
C ARG A 9 16.42 -28.55 19.98
N ARG A 10 15.30 -28.57 20.69
CA ARG A 10 13.97 -28.60 20.06
C ARG A 10 13.71 -27.22 19.48
N ALA A 11 13.61 -27.13 18.16
CA ALA A 11 13.27 -25.90 17.45
C ALA A 11 11.82 -26.02 16.97
N ILE A 12 11.05 -24.95 17.15
CA ILE A 12 9.71 -24.78 16.58
C ILE A 12 9.85 -23.64 15.60
N TYR A 13 9.63 -23.91 14.32
CA TYR A 13 9.59 -22.86 13.30
C TYR A 13 8.19 -22.27 13.28
N ASP A 14 8.12 -20.96 13.16
CA ASP A 14 6.87 -20.22 13.10
C ASP A 14 6.99 -19.08 12.10
N LEU A 15 5.85 -18.64 11.57
CA LEU A 15 5.78 -17.55 10.61
C LEU A 15 5.33 -16.29 11.34
N ALA A 16 6.28 -15.42 11.66
CA ALA A 16 6.01 -14.29 12.56
C ALA A 16 5.32 -13.10 11.88
N VAL A 17 5.77 -12.72 10.67
CA VAL A 17 5.27 -11.54 9.96
C VAL A 17 5.22 -11.82 8.47
N TYR A 18 4.13 -11.41 7.81
CA TYR A 18 4.01 -11.41 6.35
C TYR A 18 3.89 -9.96 5.86
N ILE A 19 4.96 -9.42 5.28
CA ILE A 19 4.97 -8.05 4.77
C ILE A 19 4.45 -8.06 3.33
N ALA A 20 3.37 -7.33 3.08
CA ALA A 20 2.69 -7.34 1.79
C ALA A 20 2.13 -5.95 1.44
N ASP A 21 2.07 -5.65 0.14
CA ASP A 21 1.29 -4.52 -0.34
C ASP A 21 -0.23 -4.80 -0.22
N TYR A 22 -1.07 -3.79 -0.36
CA TYR A 22 -2.50 -3.98 -0.07
C TYR A 22 -3.19 -5.04 -0.95
N PRO A 23 -2.99 -5.07 -2.29
CA PRO A 23 -3.52 -6.15 -3.13
C PRO A 23 -3.08 -7.55 -2.68
N GLU A 24 -1.81 -7.72 -2.30
CA GLU A 24 -1.32 -9.00 -1.78
C GLU A 24 -1.94 -9.32 -0.40
N GLN A 25 -2.15 -8.32 0.46
CA GLN A 25 -2.86 -8.52 1.72
C GLN A 25 -4.28 -9.04 1.51
N VAL A 26 -5.00 -8.46 0.56
CA VAL A 26 -6.36 -8.88 0.19
C VAL A 26 -6.36 -10.35 -0.22
N LEU A 27 -5.43 -10.74 -1.10
CA LEU A 27 -5.29 -12.11 -1.59
C LEU A 27 -4.94 -13.09 -0.46
N CYS A 28 -3.90 -12.80 0.32
CA CYS A 28 -3.38 -13.71 1.34
C CYS A 28 -4.34 -13.92 2.51
N SER A 29 -5.09 -12.87 2.88
CA SER A 29 -6.03 -12.93 4.00
C SER A 29 -7.47 -13.29 3.62
N GLY A 30 -7.77 -13.42 2.32
CA GLY A 30 -9.09 -13.81 1.83
C GLY A 30 -10.17 -12.80 2.18
N ILE A 31 -9.84 -11.51 2.13
CA ILE A 31 -10.81 -10.43 2.36
C ILE A 31 -11.30 -9.84 1.04
N VAL A 32 -12.42 -9.13 1.10
CA VAL A 32 -12.92 -8.34 -0.03
C VAL A 32 -12.07 -7.09 -0.20
N GLN A 33 -11.77 -6.70 -1.44
CA GLN A 33 -11.01 -5.48 -1.72
C GLN A 33 -11.72 -4.24 -1.15
N GLY A 34 -10.96 -3.35 -0.52
CA GLY A 34 -11.46 -2.18 0.21
C GLY A 34 -11.59 -2.40 1.71
N TRP A 35 -11.67 -3.65 2.17
CA TRP A 35 -11.77 -3.97 3.60
C TRP A 35 -10.42 -4.03 4.29
N CYS A 36 -10.43 -3.95 5.62
CA CYS A 36 -9.22 -4.10 6.43
C CYS A 36 -8.82 -5.58 6.59
N ALA A 37 -7.54 -5.90 6.40
CA ALA A 37 -7.00 -7.25 6.63
C ALA A 37 -6.89 -7.61 8.13
N LYS A 38 -6.94 -6.60 9.01
CA LYS A 38 -6.78 -6.73 10.47
C LYS A 38 -8.08 -6.73 11.25
N CYS A 39 -9.10 -6.02 10.77
CA CYS A 39 -10.40 -5.86 11.44
C CYS A 39 -11.55 -5.94 10.43
N ASP A 40 -12.77 -5.99 10.94
CA ASP A 40 -14.01 -5.96 10.15
C ASP A 40 -14.51 -4.55 9.84
N ALA A 41 -13.63 -3.54 9.89
CA ALA A 41 -13.99 -2.21 9.42
C ALA A 41 -14.39 -2.28 7.93
N PRO A 42 -15.58 -1.77 7.56
CA PRO A 42 -16.02 -1.75 6.19
C PRO A 42 -15.22 -0.70 5.39
N HIS A 43 -15.21 -0.86 4.08
CA HIS A 43 -14.41 -0.03 3.17
C HIS A 43 -14.74 1.48 3.22
N ASP A 44 -15.95 1.83 3.67
CA ASP A 44 -16.48 3.18 3.76
C ASP A 44 -16.37 3.79 5.18
N ASP A 45 -15.98 3.01 6.19
CA ASP A 45 -15.77 3.48 7.58
C ASP A 45 -14.57 2.78 8.25
N LEU A 46 -13.37 3.01 7.69
CA LEU A 46 -12.13 2.42 8.19
C LEU A 46 -11.70 2.93 9.59
N ASP A 47 -12.16 4.13 9.97
CA ASP A 47 -11.87 4.76 11.26
C ASP A 47 -12.92 4.44 12.34
N GLY A 48 -14.01 3.76 11.95
CA GLY A 48 -15.09 3.35 12.83
C GLY A 48 -14.71 2.27 13.83
N PRO A 49 -15.56 2.03 14.86
CA PRO A 49 -15.37 0.95 15.80
C PRO A 49 -15.42 -0.40 15.07
N SER A 50 -14.32 -1.14 15.14
CA SER A 50 -14.19 -2.45 14.49
C SER A 50 -13.56 -3.48 15.42
N LEU A 51 -13.87 -4.74 15.18
CA LEU A 51 -13.35 -5.89 15.89
C LEU A 51 -12.24 -6.55 15.06
N ARG A 52 -11.21 -7.05 15.75
CA ARG A 52 -10.11 -7.74 15.08
C ARG A 52 -10.58 -9.03 14.41
N ARG A 53 -10.08 -9.25 13.19
CA ARG A 53 -10.16 -10.54 12.51
C ARG A 53 -9.23 -11.51 13.21
N THR A 54 -9.69 -12.75 13.37
CA THR A 54 -8.90 -13.88 13.85
C THR A 54 -9.33 -15.10 13.07
N ARG A 55 -8.42 -16.05 12.84
CA ARG A 55 -8.71 -17.34 12.19
C ARG A 55 -9.93 -17.98 12.82
N ARG A 56 -10.00 -18.04 14.16
CA ARG A 56 -11.11 -18.66 14.88
C ARG A 56 -12.46 -18.01 14.51
N ARG A 57 -12.52 -16.67 14.49
CA ARG A 57 -13.76 -15.96 14.15
C ARG A 57 -14.12 -16.15 12.68
N THR A 58 -13.14 -16.05 11.79
CA THR A 58 -13.33 -16.27 10.35
C THR A 58 -13.84 -17.68 10.06
N THR A 59 -13.31 -18.71 10.73
CA THR A 59 -13.79 -20.10 10.59
C THR A 59 -15.26 -20.24 11.03
N VAL A 60 -15.63 -19.73 12.20
CA VAL A 60 -17.02 -19.80 12.69
C VAL A 60 -17.98 -19.09 11.74
N LEU A 61 -17.62 -17.89 11.25
CA LEU A 61 -18.46 -17.17 10.30
C LEU A 61 -18.66 -17.96 9.00
N LYS A 62 -17.60 -18.62 8.51
CA LYS A 62 -17.66 -19.45 7.28
C LYS A 62 -18.51 -20.71 7.44
N GLU A 63 -18.63 -21.25 8.65
CA GLU A 63 -19.46 -22.43 8.94
C GLU A 63 -20.94 -22.07 9.09
N GLU A 64 -21.24 -20.87 9.58
CA GLU A 64 -22.60 -20.47 9.96
C GLU A 64 -23.33 -19.59 8.93
N LEU A 65 -22.59 -18.88 8.05
CA LEU A 65 -23.15 -17.89 7.14
C LEU A 65 -23.00 -18.28 5.67
N ASP A 66 -23.91 -17.80 4.82
CA ASP A 66 -23.80 -17.95 3.38
C ASP A 66 -22.74 -17.00 2.78
N LEU A 67 -22.31 -17.30 1.53
CA LEU A 67 -21.26 -16.54 0.85
C LEU A 67 -21.61 -15.06 0.63
N GLY A 68 -22.89 -14.73 0.42
CA GLY A 68 -23.33 -13.34 0.24
C GLY A 68 -23.17 -12.55 1.52
N THR A 69 -23.71 -13.08 2.63
CA THR A 69 -23.55 -12.46 3.96
C THR A 69 -22.08 -12.30 4.37
N LEU A 70 -21.24 -13.30 4.10
CA LEU A 70 -19.79 -13.19 4.36
C LEU A 70 -19.13 -12.07 3.57
N TRP A 71 -19.51 -11.90 2.31
CA TRP A 71 -18.94 -10.91 1.41
C TRP A 71 -19.40 -9.49 1.79
N ASP A 72 -20.70 -9.29 1.93
CA ASP A 72 -21.31 -7.97 2.09
C ASP A 72 -21.13 -7.43 3.52
N ASP A 73 -21.36 -8.25 4.55
CA ASP A 73 -21.40 -7.79 5.95
C ASP A 73 -20.05 -7.92 6.66
N TYR A 74 -19.20 -8.87 6.23
CA TYR A 74 -17.94 -9.18 6.90
C TYR A 74 -16.70 -9.01 6.03
N GLY A 75 -16.86 -8.72 4.74
CA GLY A 75 -15.73 -8.58 3.82
C GLY A 75 -14.84 -9.82 3.75
N ILE A 76 -15.42 -11.03 3.86
CA ILE A 76 -14.73 -12.31 3.81
C ILE A 76 -15.06 -13.01 2.49
N VAL A 77 -14.04 -13.45 1.78
CA VAL A 77 -14.19 -14.33 0.62
C VAL A 77 -14.29 -15.77 1.13
N GLY A 78 -15.52 -16.29 1.19
CA GLY A 78 -15.85 -17.55 1.85
C GLY A 78 -15.11 -18.77 1.28
N ASP A 79 -14.88 -18.79 -0.04
CA ASP A 79 -14.21 -19.85 -0.79
C ASP A 79 -12.67 -19.74 -0.83
N VAL A 80 -12.09 -18.65 -0.31
CA VAL A 80 -10.63 -18.51 -0.19
C VAL A 80 -10.13 -19.03 1.14
N ILE A 81 -9.19 -19.98 1.09
CA ILE A 81 -8.50 -20.50 2.28
C ILE A 81 -7.13 -19.82 2.37
N PRO A 82 -6.85 -19.02 3.41
CA PRO A 82 -5.51 -18.48 3.63
C PRO A 82 -4.47 -19.58 3.72
N PHE A 83 -3.29 -19.37 3.13
CA PHE A 83 -2.20 -20.34 3.14
C PHE A 83 -1.71 -20.68 4.56
N THR A 84 -1.99 -19.82 5.54
CA THR A 84 -1.61 -20.01 6.94
C THR A 84 -2.60 -20.88 7.72
N SER A 85 -3.72 -21.30 7.12
CA SER A 85 -4.79 -22.02 7.82
C SER A 85 -4.30 -23.26 8.56
N ASP A 86 -3.39 -24.03 7.95
CA ASP A 86 -2.84 -25.28 8.49
C ASP A 86 -1.67 -25.07 9.47
N PHE A 87 -1.22 -23.83 9.64
CA PHE A 87 -0.12 -23.50 10.55
C PHE A 87 -0.68 -23.25 11.96
N PRO A 88 -0.31 -24.04 12.99
CA PRO A 88 -0.96 -23.97 14.30
C PRO A 88 -0.90 -22.59 14.97
N ARG A 89 0.15 -21.81 14.68
CA ARG A 89 0.47 -20.53 15.33
C ARG A 89 0.58 -19.34 14.36
N ALA A 90 0.20 -19.51 13.09
CA ALA A 90 0.24 -18.43 12.11
C ALA A 90 -1.18 -18.02 11.70
N ASP A 91 -1.74 -17.03 12.40
CA ASP A 91 -2.97 -16.37 11.99
C ASP A 91 -2.62 -15.24 11.01
N ILE A 92 -3.06 -15.37 9.75
CA ILE A 92 -2.78 -14.36 8.72
C ILE A 92 -3.21 -12.96 9.15
N HIS A 93 -4.34 -12.84 9.85
CA HIS A 93 -4.86 -11.55 10.30
C HIS A 93 -4.01 -10.95 11.41
N GLU A 94 -3.27 -11.75 12.19
CA GLU A 94 -2.36 -11.23 13.22
C GLU A 94 -0.98 -10.91 12.66
N MET A 95 -0.48 -11.75 11.76
CA MET A 95 0.89 -11.66 11.25
C MET A 95 1.07 -10.69 10.08
N ILE A 96 0.01 -10.37 9.33
CA ILE A 96 0.16 -9.56 8.13
C ILE A 96 0.61 -8.14 8.48
N SER A 97 1.53 -7.56 7.73
CA SER A 97 2.01 -6.21 7.97
C SER A 97 2.04 -5.46 6.66
N GLY A 98 1.69 -4.17 6.73
CA GLY A 98 1.75 -3.31 5.56
C GLY A 98 3.19 -3.12 5.12
N ASP A 99 3.44 -3.27 3.82
CA ASP A 99 4.67 -2.74 3.22
C ASP A 99 4.64 -1.21 3.26
N LEU A 100 5.12 -0.64 4.37
CA LEU A 100 5.15 0.80 4.59
C LEU A 100 5.95 1.54 3.51
N LEU A 101 7.03 0.92 3.01
CA LEU A 101 7.86 1.54 1.98
C LEU A 101 7.07 1.66 0.68
N HIS A 102 6.42 0.57 0.26
CA HIS A 102 5.56 0.57 -0.91
C HIS A 102 4.39 1.55 -0.74
N GLN A 103 3.74 1.55 0.43
CA GLN A 103 2.59 2.42 0.68
C GLN A 103 2.95 3.90 0.67
N ILE A 104 4.11 4.29 1.21
CA ILE A 104 4.56 5.69 1.17
C ILE A 104 4.86 6.12 -0.27
N ILE A 105 5.57 5.29 -1.04
CA ILE A 105 6.03 5.68 -2.38
C ILE A 105 4.89 5.62 -3.40
N LYS A 106 4.16 4.50 -3.44
CA LYS A 106 3.08 4.29 -4.41
C LYS A 106 1.77 4.89 -3.90
N GLY A 107 1.31 4.50 -2.71
CA GLY A 107 0.03 4.96 -2.16
C GLY A 107 0.01 6.47 -1.89
N ALA A 108 0.84 6.92 -0.94
CA ALA A 108 0.78 8.30 -0.46
C ALA A 108 1.35 9.31 -1.47
N PHE A 109 2.53 9.05 -2.04
CA PHE A 109 3.15 10.00 -2.96
C PHE A 109 2.54 9.94 -4.37
N LYS A 110 2.60 8.78 -5.03
CA LYS A 110 2.18 8.68 -6.43
C LYS A 110 0.66 8.72 -6.59
N ASP A 111 -0.07 7.80 -5.95
CA ASP A 111 -1.48 7.58 -6.24
C ASP A 111 -2.37 8.63 -5.55
N HIS A 112 -1.98 9.13 -4.37
CA HIS A 112 -2.71 10.18 -3.66
C HIS A 112 -2.18 11.59 -3.95
N LEU A 113 -0.97 11.95 -3.52
CA LEU A 113 -0.50 13.34 -3.56
C LEU A 113 -0.39 13.91 -4.99
N VAL A 114 0.17 13.14 -5.94
CA VAL A 114 0.30 13.63 -7.33
C VAL A 114 -1.08 13.81 -7.99
N THR A 115 -2.01 12.88 -7.75
CA THR A 115 -3.40 12.95 -8.23
C THR A 115 -4.12 14.15 -7.63
N TRP A 116 -4.07 14.29 -6.31
CA TRP A 116 -4.71 15.39 -5.58
C TRP A 116 -4.21 16.76 -6.04
N VAL A 117 -2.90 16.93 -6.29
CA VAL A 117 -2.37 18.18 -6.85
C VAL A 117 -2.97 18.47 -8.22
N GLY A 118 -3.16 17.45 -9.06
CA GLY A 118 -3.81 17.62 -10.37
C GLY A 118 -5.26 18.08 -10.23
N GLU A 119 -6.04 17.38 -9.41
CA GLU A 119 -7.45 17.70 -9.13
C GLU A 119 -7.62 19.08 -8.53
N TYR A 120 -6.78 19.43 -7.54
CA TYR A 120 -6.78 20.73 -6.91
C TYR A 120 -6.56 21.87 -7.92
N LEU A 121 -5.59 21.73 -8.83
CA LEU A 121 -5.33 22.73 -9.86
C LEU A 121 -6.53 22.90 -10.81
N VAL A 122 -7.23 21.81 -11.14
CA VAL A 122 -8.44 21.85 -11.97
C VAL A 122 -9.57 22.57 -11.24
N ILE A 123 -9.78 22.28 -9.96
CA ILE A 123 -10.80 22.93 -9.12
C ILE A 123 -10.55 24.43 -9.00
N GLU A 124 -9.30 24.84 -8.76
CA GLU A 124 -8.95 26.23 -8.47
C GLU A 124 -8.83 27.10 -9.74
N HIS A 125 -8.30 26.55 -10.83
CA HIS A 125 -7.93 27.34 -12.01
C HIS A 125 -8.67 26.95 -13.30
N GLY A 126 -9.48 25.88 -13.27
CA GLY A 126 -10.11 25.30 -14.45
C GLY A 126 -9.14 24.47 -15.30
N GLU A 127 -9.68 23.56 -16.10
CA GLU A 127 -8.90 22.54 -16.82
C GLU A 127 -7.78 23.10 -17.69
N ALA A 128 -8.05 24.16 -18.47
CA ALA A 128 -7.07 24.73 -19.38
C ALA A 128 -5.86 25.32 -18.65
N LYS A 129 -6.10 26.04 -17.54
CA LYS A 129 -5.03 26.66 -16.76
C LYS A 129 -4.30 25.62 -15.90
N ALA A 130 -5.02 24.63 -15.38
CA ALA A 130 -4.42 23.50 -14.67
C ALA A 130 -3.42 22.75 -15.56
N ALA A 131 -3.79 22.45 -16.82
CA ALA A 131 -2.90 21.82 -17.78
C ALA A 131 -1.61 22.64 -18.03
N GLU A 132 -1.74 23.96 -18.19
CA GLU A 132 -0.58 24.85 -18.34
C GLU A 132 0.34 24.82 -17.11
N LEU A 133 -0.23 24.85 -15.90
CA LEU A 133 0.53 24.80 -14.65
C LEU A 133 1.21 23.43 -14.45
N LEU A 134 0.55 22.35 -14.82
CA LEU A 134 1.11 21.00 -14.79
C LEU A 134 2.31 20.89 -15.75
N ASP A 135 2.18 21.43 -16.97
CA ASP A 135 3.27 21.55 -17.95
C ASP A 135 4.45 22.37 -17.41
N GLN A 136 4.18 23.49 -16.73
CA GLN A 136 5.22 24.31 -16.13
C GLN A 136 5.99 23.54 -15.05
N ILE A 137 5.30 22.78 -14.20
CA ILE A 137 5.93 21.90 -13.21
C ILE A 137 6.81 20.85 -13.90
N ASP A 138 6.35 20.25 -15.00
CA ASP A 138 7.12 19.24 -15.74
C ASP A 138 8.37 19.84 -16.40
N ARG A 139 8.28 21.05 -16.94
CA ARG A 139 9.45 21.80 -17.43
C ARG A 139 10.47 22.08 -16.32
N ARG A 140 10.02 22.43 -15.12
CA ARG A 140 10.91 22.66 -13.96
C ARG A 140 11.60 21.37 -13.52
N ILE A 141 10.88 20.25 -13.49
CA ILE A 141 11.45 18.93 -13.20
C ILE A 141 12.49 18.55 -14.26
N ALA A 142 12.22 18.82 -15.54
CA ALA A 142 13.14 18.55 -16.63
C ALA A 142 14.40 19.43 -16.62
N ALA A 143 14.28 20.66 -16.11
CA ALA A 143 15.37 21.61 -15.96
C ALA A 143 16.30 21.32 -14.77
N ALA A 144 15.97 20.33 -13.92
CA ALA A 144 16.80 19.98 -12.77
C ALA A 144 18.24 19.63 -13.22
N PRO A 145 19.28 20.24 -12.62
CA PRO A 145 20.66 19.99 -13.00
C PRO A 145 21.06 18.55 -12.66
N SER A 146 22.05 18.03 -13.40
CA SER A 146 22.59 16.70 -13.10
C SER A 146 23.29 16.72 -11.73
N PHE A 147 22.95 15.77 -10.87
CA PHE A 147 23.57 15.61 -9.56
C PHE A 147 23.76 14.12 -9.25
N PRO A 148 24.87 13.70 -8.60
CA PRO A 148 25.08 12.32 -8.21
C PRO A 148 23.94 11.77 -7.35
N GLY A 149 23.36 10.64 -7.75
CA GLY A 149 22.23 10.02 -7.04
C GLY A 149 20.86 10.62 -7.36
N LEU A 150 20.77 11.62 -8.24
CA LEU A 150 19.53 12.18 -8.74
C LEU A 150 19.27 11.76 -10.19
N ARG A 151 18.11 11.13 -10.45
CA ARG A 151 17.68 10.78 -11.82
C ARG A 151 17.18 12.04 -12.52
N ARG A 152 17.53 12.19 -13.81
CA ARG A 152 16.98 13.22 -14.69
C ARG A 152 15.67 12.78 -15.32
N PHE A 153 14.78 13.75 -15.48
CA PHE A 153 13.43 13.55 -16.02
C PHE A 153 13.16 14.50 -17.20
N PRO A 154 13.70 14.22 -18.39
CA PRO A 154 13.66 15.16 -19.52
C PRO A 154 12.24 15.50 -20.01
N GLN A 155 11.24 14.64 -19.74
CA GLN A 155 9.82 14.88 -20.02
C GLN A 155 8.99 15.13 -18.74
N GLY A 156 9.63 15.51 -17.63
CA GLY A 156 8.95 15.70 -16.35
C GLY A 156 8.28 14.41 -15.84
N ARG A 157 7.02 14.51 -15.42
CA ARG A 157 6.24 13.39 -14.86
C ARG A 157 5.48 12.55 -15.90
N GLY A 158 5.63 12.85 -17.19
CA GLY A 158 4.83 12.29 -18.29
C GLY A 158 5.11 10.82 -18.65
N PHE A 159 5.21 9.92 -17.66
CA PHE A 159 5.38 8.49 -17.91
C PHE A 159 4.06 7.84 -18.34
N LYS A 160 4.10 7.04 -19.41
CA LYS A 160 2.96 6.19 -19.80
C LYS A 160 2.60 5.17 -18.73
N GLN A 161 3.61 4.70 -17.99
CA GLN A 161 3.47 3.82 -16.84
C GLN A 161 4.55 4.19 -15.82
N TRP A 162 4.16 4.42 -14.58
CA TRP A 162 5.09 4.72 -13.48
C TRP A 162 5.52 3.44 -12.79
N THR A 163 6.83 3.21 -12.70
CA THR A 163 7.41 2.18 -11.82
C THR A 163 7.67 2.73 -10.42
N GLY A 164 7.92 1.83 -9.44
CA GLY A 164 8.30 2.24 -8.09
C GLY A 164 9.60 3.06 -8.06
N ASP A 165 10.55 2.74 -8.95
CA ASP A 165 11.79 3.50 -9.10
C ASP A 165 11.55 4.90 -9.65
N ASP A 166 10.59 5.07 -10.57
CA ASP A 166 10.22 6.38 -11.10
C ASP A 166 9.62 7.27 -10.02
N SER A 167 8.67 6.75 -9.24
CA SER A 167 8.08 7.45 -8.10
C SER A 167 9.14 7.85 -7.07
N LYS A 168 10.02 6.92 -6.69
CA LYS A 168 11.09 7.18 -5.71
C LYS A 168 12.08 8.23 -6.21
N ALA A 169 12.46 8.16 -7.48
CA ALA A 169 13.38 9.11 -8.07
C ALA A 169 12.74 10.50 -8.24
N LEU A 170 11.44 10.57 -8.56
CA LEU A 170 10.72 11.84 -8.66
C LEU A 170 10.53 12.50 -7.29
N MET A 171 10.24 11.72 -6.26
CA MET A 171 10.18 12.19 -4.86
C MET A 171 11.50 12.86 -4.46
N LYS A 172 12.63 12.24 -4.80
CA LYS A 172 13.96 12.84 -4.58
C LYS A 172 14.11 14.15 -5.36
N ALA A 173 13.79 14.18 -6.65
CA ALA A 173 13.90 15.39 -7.47
C ALA A 173 13.11 16.57 -6.89
N ARG A 174 11.88 16.34 -6.41
CA ARG A 174 11.10 17.40 -5.76
C ARG A 174 11.71 17.89 -4.46
N PHE A 175 12.27 17.02 -3.62
CA PHE A 175 12.90 17.44 -2.37
C PHE A 175 14.10 18.38 -2.62
N TYR A 176 14.93 18.08 -3.62
CA TYR A 176 16.06 18.93 -4.00
C TYR A 176 15.64 20.24 -4.69
N LEU A 177 14.59 20.20 -5.52
CA LEU A 177 14.02 21.40 -6.13
C LEU A 177 13.34 22.28 -5.06
N GLY A 178 12.62 21.71 -4.08
CA GLY A 178 12.01 22.47 -2.98
C GLY A 178 13.01 23.09 -2.02
N LEU A 179 14.14 22.42 -1.73
CA LEU A 179 15.24 22.98 -0.93
C LEU A 179 15.99 24.12 -1.64
N SER A 180 15.86 24.23 -2.97
CA SER A 180 16.46 25.30 -3.77
C SER A 180 15.50 26.48 -4.02
N PHE A 181 14.24 26.35 -3.61
CA PHE A 181 13.20 27.36 -3.81
C PHE A 181 12.48 27.61 -2.48
N THR A 182 13.08 28.46 -1.64
CA THR A 182 12.30 29.30 -0.74
C THR A 182 11.24 30.01 -1.57
N PHE A 183 9.98 29.90 -1.13
CA PHE A 183 8.84 30.64 -1.66
C PHE A 183 9.25 32.10 -1.92
N VAL A 184 9.16 32.51 -3.18
CA VAL A 184 9.01 33.92 -3.57
C VAL A 184 7.53 34.17 -3.72
#